data_AF-A0A8H3G953-F1
#
_entry.id   AF-A0A8H3G953-F1
#
_cell.length_a   1.000
_cell.length_b   1.000
_cell.length_c   1.000
_cell.angle_alpha   90.00
_cell.angle_beta   90.00
_cell.angle_gamma   90.00
#
_symmetry.space_group_name_H-M   'P 1'
#
loop_
_entity.id
_entity.type
_entity.pdbx_description
1 polymer ?
#
loop_
_entity_poly.entity_id
_entity_poly.type
_entity_poly.pdbx_seq_one_letter_code
_entity_poly.pdbx_strand_id
1 'polypeptide(L)'
;MSGCQRIAKHWKEACDKLIKERVDDDPDRDWKALALLTDAYGEWGNDDRAFKALEQGLKKNLQHTTEIAKAIRRTGRALAADRSTKFFPIVVAQAFFIGAVGIAVFRTASAAGASASSDTVFINVEAHSIAFTASYFWIIPAVFLSSVIGASQTEAAIPRILRRFQVDIERLDLPNEIKLPNECLEDNEKRIFHGGIYSWRPQRRTLSYTYLAYESVLPLLIMVIGTATGMAVSALVPPDGWDCRHIGHILISIAWLLSAQADGWLNHLWPLNEQNQSKVFWIIGTKDLLVTIATMGGVITTQLGVFNRCSCYTQWGRTGLALPEMPDVAETLFHRLVTTYPAITFTSIGVELVVIPFLICIRYEDALRTFLQRDDRKSNAQWLWRILKKYRTSKAGLRTHLPWTYHSIFRTKRARASDLELQLLTQKSSEEPESMSTETAGAGAASVAH
;
A
#
# COMPACT_ATOMS: atom_id res chain seq x y z
N MET A 1 12.35 -1.70 4.13
CA MET A 1 11.85 -0.33 3.93
C MET A 1 11.33 -0.24 2.51
N SER A 2 10.15 0.33 2.27
CA SER A 2 9.62 0.49 0.91
C SER A 2 10.50 1.43 0.07
N GLY A 3 10.45 1.39 -1.26
CA GLY A 3 11.08 2.29 -2.20
C GLY A 3 10.61 3.70 -1.94
N CYS A 4 9.30 3.91 -1.71
CA CYS A 4 8.78 5.19 -1.23
C CYS A 4 9.37 5.63 0.12
N GLN A 5 9.59 4.72 1.08
CA GLN A 5 10.23 5.07 2.35
C GLN A 5 11.71 5.36 2.20
N ARG A 6 12.42 4.67 1.32
CA ARG A 6 13.83 4.94 1.04
C ARG A 6 13.99 6.26 0.32
N ILE A 7 13.14 6.52 -0.66
CA ILE A 7 13.02 7.81 -1.36
C ILE A 7 12.73 8.88 -0.32
N ALA A 8 11.65 8.78 0.46
CA ALA A 8 11.31 9.75 1.50
C ALA A 8 12.42 9.94 2.56
N LYS A 9 13.08 8.86 3.01
CA LYS A 9 14.21 8.93 3.95
C LYS A 9 15.43 9.59 3.31
N HIS A 10 15.75 9.24 2.08
CA HIS A 10 16.86 9.84 1.33
C HIS A 10 16.61 11.33 1.11
N TRP A 11 15.38 11.72 0.77
CA TRP A 11 14.97 13.12 0.65
C TRP A 11 15.03 13.86 1.97
N LYS A 12 14.57 13.22 3.04
CA LYS A 12 14.67 13.79 4.38
C LYS A 12 16.13 14.02 4.76
N GLU A 13 17.02 13.06 4.49
CA GLU A 13 18.46 13.19 4.72
C GLU A 13 19.11 14.26 3.82
N ALA A 14 18.73 14.35 2.54
CA ALA A 14 19.23 15.37 1.61
C ALA A 14 18.74 16.77 1.99
N CYS A 15 17.46 16.92 2.33
CA CYS A 15 16.89 18.15 2.88
C CYS A 15 17.55 18.50 4.20
N ASP A 16 17.71 17.57 5.14
CA ASP A 16 18.34 17.84 6.43
C ASP A 16 19.80 18.32 6.25
N LYS A 17 20.52 17.81 5.24
CA LYS A 17 21.85 18.32 4.88
C LYS A 17 21.79 19.75 4.32
N LEU A 18 20.90 19.99 3.36
CA LEU A 18 20.75 21.30 2.71
C LEU A 18 20.16 22.39 3.62
N ILE A 19 19.37 21.98 4.63
CA ILE A 19 18.66 22.89 5.54
C ILE A 19 19.48 23.19 6.79
N LYS A 20 20.38 22.29 7.23
CA LYS A 20 21.33 22.60 8.32
C LYS A 20 22.18 23.84 8.05
N GLU A 21 22.34 24.20 6.79
CA GLU A 21 23.08 25.39 6.36
C GLU A 21 22.21 26.67 6.32
N ARG A 22 20.90 26.57 6.58
CA ARG A 22 19.98 27.72 6.64
C ARG A 22 19.42 27.98 8.03
N VAL A 23 19.45 29.24 8.41
CA VAL A 23 19.11 29.70 9.77
C VAL A 23 17.61 29.91 9.99
N ASP A 24 16.77 30.05 8.94
CA ASP A 24 15.43 30.65 9.11
C ASP A 24 14.18 29.86 8.65
N ASP A 25 14.29 28.59 8.22
CA ASP A 25 13.17 27.94 7.51
C ASP A 25 12.63 26.64 8.13
N ASP A 26 11.36 26.33 7.84
CA ASP A 26 10.64 25.15 8.33
C ASP A 26 11.00 23.88 7.52
N PRO A 27 11.94 23.04 7.98
CA PRO A 27 12.42 21.91 7.18
C PRO A 27 11.33 20.93 6.80
N ASP A 28 10.29 20.84 7.65
CA ASP A 28 9.19 19.90 7.46
C ASP A 28 8.35 20.21 6.21
N ARG A 29 8.35 21.47 5.75
CA ARG A 29 7.65 21.89 4.54
C ARG A 29 8.47 21.58 3.29
N ASP A 30 9.77 21.81 3.36
CA ASP A 30 10.67 21.63 2.22
C ASP A 30 10.75 20.19 1.78
N TRP A 31 10.96 19.25 2.71
CA TRP A 31 11.07 17.84 2.33
C TRP A 31 9.74 17.29 1.78
N LYS A 32 8.58 17.76 2.29
CA LYS A 32 7.28 17.35 1.74
C LYS A 32 7.06 17.90 0.35
N ALA A 33 7.34 19.19 0.14
CA ALA A 33 7.22 19.82 -1.16
C ALA A 33 8.14 19.15 -2.19
N LEU A 34 9.37 18.81 -1.79
CA LEU A 34 10.31 18.08 -2.61
C LEU A 34 9.85 16.64 -2.87
N ALA A 35 9.31 15.94 -1.87
CA ALA A 35 8.76 14.60 -2.05
C ALA A 35 7.56 14.58 -3.02
N LEU A 36 6.69 15.59 -2.97
CA LEU A 36 5.60 15.77 -3.93
C LEU A 36 6.11 16.04 -5.33
N LEU A 37 7.11 16.92 -5.45
CA LEU A 37 7.74 17.26 -6.71
C LEU A 37 8.38 16.01 -7.34
N THR A 38 9.13 15.24 -6.57
CA THR A 38 9.75 13.99 -7.02
C THR A 38 8.72 12.94 -7.42
N ASP A 39 7.65 12.76 -6.64
CA ASP A 39 6.57 11.84 -7.04
C ASP A 39 5.94 12.31 -8.35
N ALA A 40 5.73 13.62 -8.52
CA ALA A 40 5.23 14.21 -9.77
C ALA A 40 6.19 14.02 -10.96
N TYR A 41 7.52 14.16 -10.80
CA TYR A 41 8.49 13.86 -11.87
C TYR A 41 8.61 12.35 -12.12
N GLY A 42 8.46 11.53 -11.08
CA GLY A 42 8.43 10.08 -11.17
C GLY A 42 7.23 9.57 -11.97
N GLU A 43 6.09 10.29 -11.95
CA GLU A 43 4.98 10.03 -12.86
C GLU A 43 5.37 10.15 -14.34
N TRP A 44 6.53 10.73 -14.69
CA TRP A 44 7.02 10.85 -16.08
C TRP A 44 8.30 10.03 -16.34
N GLY A 45 8.67 9.12 -15.43
CA GLY A 45 9.85 8.28 -15.59
C GLY A 45 11.19 9.02 -15.45
N ASN A 46 11.18 10.21 -14.83
CA ASN A 46 12.36 11.07 -14.71
C ASN A 46 12.75 11.37 -13.25
N ASP A 47 12.40 10.46 -12.33
CA ASP A 47 12.59 10.60 -10.87
C ASP A 47 14.06 10.87 -10.49
N ASP A 48 15.00 10.08 -11.01
CA ASP A 48 16.41 10.20 -10.65
C ASP A 48 17.11 11.43 -11.25
N ARG A 49 16.74 11.86 -12.46
CA ARG A 49 17.43 13.00 -13.11
C ARG A 49 16.95 14.32 -12.57
N ALA A 50 15.64 14.49 -12.40
CA ALA A 50 15.08 15.71 -11.82
C ALA A 50 15.64 15.95 -10.41
N PHE A 51 15.80 14.88 -9.64
CA PHE A 51 16.47 14.94 -8.35
C PHE A 51 17.92 15.39 -8.46
N LYS A 52 18.75 14.67 -9.22
CA LYS A 52 20.18 14.98 -9.34
C LYS A 52 20.40 16.42 -9.79
N ALA A 53 19.57 16.90 -10.72
CA ALA A 53 19.61 18.28 -11.19
C ALA A 53 19.23 19.29 -10.08
N LEU A 54 18.17 19.01 -9.30
CA LEU A 54 17.79 19.84 -8.15
C LEU A 54 18.87 19.84 -7.06
N GLU A 55 19.43 18.68 -6.72
CA GLU A 55 20.50 18.55 -5.73
C GLU A 55 21.75 19.31 -6.17
N GLN A 56 22.15 19.17 -7.44
CA GLN A 56 23.30 19.87 -8.00
C GLN A 56 23.05 21.38 -8.08
N GLY A 57 21.86 21.83 -8.46
CA GLY A 57 21.49 23.24 -8.49
C GLY A 57 21.50 23.87 -7.09
N LEU A 58 20.99 23.15 -6.08
CA LEU A 58 21.01 23.59 -4.69
C LEU A 58 22.44 23.68 -4.14
N LYS A 59 23.34 22.75 -4.51
CA LYS A 59 24.75 22.78 -4.09
C LYS A 59 25.56 23.88 -4.78
N LYS A 60 25.33 24.11 -6.08
CA LYS A 60 26.11 25.08 -6.87
C LYS A 60 25.75 26.53 -6.52
N ASN A 61 24.49 26.81 -6.21
CA ASN A 61 23.98 28.18 -6.06
C ASN A 61 23.47 28.47 -4.64
N LEU A 62 24.40 28.52 -3.69
CA LEU A 62 24.16 28.92 -2.29
C LEU A 62 23.53 30.33 -2.15
N GLN A 63 23.71 31.21 -3.13
CA GLN A 63 23.10 32.54 -3.11
C GLN A 63 21.60 32.51 -3.43
N HIS A 64 21.14 31.58 -4.28
CA HIS A 64 19.74 31.50 -4.71
C HIS A 64 18.91 30.49 -3.94
N THR A 65 19.49 29.82 -2.94
CA THR A 65 18.85 28.68 -2.28
C THR A 65 17.49 29.06 -1.70
N THR A 66 17.34 30.27 -1.13
CA THR A 66 16.05 30.78 -0.60
C THR A 66 14.96 30.86 -1.66
N GLU A 67 15.25 31.43 -2.83
CA GLU A 67 14.26 31.53 -3.91
C GLU A 67 13.97 30.15 -4.54
N ILE A 68 14.95 29.25 -4.62
CA ILE A 68 14.74 27.86 -5.06
C ILE A 68 13.81 27.13 -4.10
N ALA A 69 14.05 27.23 -2.79
CA ALA A 69 13.18 26.60 -1.79
C ALA A 69 11.75 27.16 -1.85
N LYS A 70 11.60 28.46 -2.07
CA LYS A 70 10.31 29.11 -2.25
C LYS A 70 9.58 28.62 -3.50
N ALA A 71 10.30 28.43 -4.62
CA ALA A 71 9.75 27.81 -5.82
C ALA A 71 9.31 26.38 -5.55
N ILE A 72 10.15 25.56 -4.91
CA ILE A 72 9.81 24.17 -4.51
C ILE A 72 8.57 24.14 -3.63
N ARG A 73 8.48 24.99 -2.59
CA ARG A 73 7.31 25.08 -1.69
C ARG A 73 6.04 25.45 -2.45
N ARG A 74 6.10 26.44 -3.34
CA ARG A 74 4.95 26.88 -4.15
C ARG A 74 4.46 25.74 -5.04
N THR A 75 5.38 25.06 -5.71
CA THR A 75 5.07 23.92 -6.58
C THR A 75 4.52 22.75 -5.78
N GLY A 76 5.15 22.40 -4.66
CA GLY A 76 4.64 21.36 -3.76
C GLY A 76 3.22 21.65 -3.31
N ARG A 77 2.94 22.88 -2.83
CA ARG A 77 1.59 23.33 -2.47
C ARG A 77 0.60 23.19 -3.62
N ALA A 78 0.96 23.64 -4.81
CA ALA A 78 0.13 23.49 -5.99
C ALA A 78 -0.15 22.00 -6.31
N LEU A 79 0.87 21.13 -6.20
CA LEU A 79 0.75 19.71 -6.49
C LEU A 79 -0.22 18.98 -5.54
N ALA A 80 -0.21 19.25 -4.22
CA ALA A 80 -1.21 18.60 -3.38
C ALA A 80 -2.55 19.33 -3.34
N ALA A 81 -2.60 20.64 -3.61
CA ALA A 81 -3.89 21.31 -3.84
C ALA A 81 -4.63 20.72 -5.05
N ASP A 82 -3.90 20.24 -6.06
CA ASP A 82 -4.46 19.55 -7.22
C ASP A 82 -4.95 18.13 -6.92
N ARG A 83 -4.55 17.53 -5.80
CA ARG A 83 -5.04 16.18 -5.45
C ARG A 83 -6.47 16.25 -4.93
N SER A 84 -7.40 15.75 -5.73
CA SER A 84 -8.76 15.50 -5.28
C SER A 84 -8.79 14.27 -4.38
N THR A 85 -9.13 14.45 -3.12
CA THR A 85 -9.49 13.34 -2.24
C THR A 85 -10.98 13.06 -2.43
N LYS A 86 -11.32 11.87 -2.91
CA LYS A 86 -12.72 11.42 -3.02
C LYS A 86 -13.19 10.80 -1.70
N PHE A 87 -12.76 11.39 -0.58
CA PHE A 87 -12.95 10.85 0.76
C PHE A 87 -14.44 10.71 1.12
N PHE A 88 -15.22 11.79 0.96
CA PHE A 88 -16.63 11.79 1.34
C PHE A 88 -17.49 10.78 0.54
N PRO A 89 -17.43 10.74 -0.81
CA PRO A 89 -18.15 9.71 -1.58
C PRO A 89 -17.78 8.29 -1.17
N ILE A 90 -16.52 8.05 -0.80
CA ILE A 90 -16.05 6.71 -0.41
C ILE A 90 -16.53 6.34 0.99
N VAL A 91 -16.53 7.27 1.95
CA VAL A 91 -17.15 7.05 3.27
C VAL A 91 -18.63 6.72 3.11
N VAL A 92 -19.36 7.43 2.24
CA VAL A 92 -20.77 7.15 1.95
C VAL A 92 -20.94 5.77 1.33
N ALA A 93 -20.13 5.41 0.32
CA ALA A 93 -20.18 4.09 -0.30
C ALA A 93 -19.88 2.95 0.70
N GLN A 94 -18.92 3.15 1.60
CA GLN A 94 -18.62 2.19 2.67
C GLN A 94 -19.76 2.08 3.69
N ALA A 95 -20.37 3.20 4.07
CA ALA A 95 -21.54 3.19 4.94
C ALA A 95 -22.71 2.43 4.30
N PHE A 96 -22.95 2.61 3.00
CA PHE A 96 -23.94 1.83 2.25
C PHE A 96 -23.58 0.34 2.20
N PHE A 97 -22.32 -0.02 1.96
CA PHE A 97 -21.88 -1.41 1.96
C PHE A 97 -22.11 -2.09 3.32
N ILE A 98 -21.67 -1.45 4.41
CA ILE A 98 -21.84 -1.96 5.78
C ILE A 98 -23.34 -2.02 6.13
N GLY A 99 -24.09 -0.98 5.75
CA GLY A 99 -25.54 -0.92 5.92
C GLY A 99 -26.26 -2.05 5.17
N ALA A 100 -25.86 -2.36 3.94
CA ALA A 100 -26.41 -3.47 3.16
C ALA A 100 -26.15 -4.83 3.82
N VAL A 101 -24.93 -5.05 4.34
CA VAL A 101 -24.61 -6.25 5.13
C VAL A 101 -25.48 -6.31 6.40
N GLY A 102 -25.64 -5.20 7.11
CA GLY A 102 -26.49 -5.12 8.29
C GLY A 102 -27.97 -5.37 8.00
N ILE A 103 -28.50 -4.82 6.92
CA ILE A 103 -29.87 -5.06 6.46
C ILE A 103 -30.06 -6.52 6.07
N ALA A 104 -29.09 -7.14 5.36
CA ALA A 104 -29.15 -8.54 5.02
C ALA A 104 -29.22 -9.42 6.28
N VAL A 105 -28.31 -9.20 7.23
CA VAL A 105 -28.30 -9.88 8.53
C VAL A 105 -29.64 -9.70 9.29
N PHE A 106 -30.11 -8.45 9.40
CA PHE A 106 -31.34 -8.13 10.12
C PHE A 106 -32.58 -8.73 9.45
N ARG A 107 -32.65 -8.69 8.12
CA ARG A 107 -33.74 -9.29 7.34
C ARG A 107 -33.79 -10.79 7.58
N THR A 108 -32.64 -11.47 7.52
CA THR A 108 -32.58 -12.92 7.75
C THR A 108 -32.96 -13.26 9.19
N ALA A 109 -32.48 -12.50 10.18
CA ALA A 109 -32.86 -12.68 11.58
C ALA A 109 -34.38 -12.48 11.81
N SER A 110 -34.96 -11.45 11.19
CA SER A 110 -36.39 -11.13 11.33
C SER A 110 -37.28 -12.17 10.64
N ALA A 111 -36.90 -12.61 9.44
CA ALA A 111 -37.61 -13.65 8.71
C ALA A 111 -37.62 -14.98 9.48
N ALA A 112 -36.49 -15.33 10.11
CA ALA A 112 -36.40 -16.55 10.88
C ALA A 112 -37.25 -16.53 12.17
N GLY A 113 -37.48 -15.36 12.78
CA GLY A 113 -38.39 -15.22 13.92
C GLY A 113 -39.88 -15.29 13.56
N ALA A 114 -40.26 -14.90 12.33
CA ALA A 114 -41.65 -14.86 11.87
C ALA A 114 -42.12 -16.17 11.22
N SER A 115 -41.19 -16.98 10.71
CA SER A 115 -41.49 -18.09 9.80
C SER A 115 -40.99 -19.46 10.28
N ALA A 116 -40.99 -19.74 11.58
CA ALA A 116 -40.71 -21.10 12.08
C ALA A 116 -41.64 -22.17 11.45
N SER A 117 -42.74 -21.76 10.81
CA SER A 117 -43.69 -22.61 10.09
C SER A 117 -43.84 -22.32 8.58
N SER A 118 -42.97 -21.50 7.96
CA SER A 118 -43.08 -21.17 6.53
C SER A 118 -41.94 -21.80 5.72
N ASP A 119 -42.29 -22.77 4.87
CA ASP A 119 -41.41 -23.57 4.00
C ASP A 119 -40.62 -22.75 2.96
N THR A 120 -40.65 -21.42 3.03
CA THR A 120 -40.14 -20.51 1.99
C THR A 120 -38.83 -19.82 2.38
N VAL A 121 -38.33 -19.99 3.61
CA VAL A 121 -37.15 -19.25 4.09
C VAL A 121 -35.91 -20.16 4.12
N PHE A 122 -35.00 -19.95 3.17
CA PHE A 122 -33.73 -20.68 3.09
C PHE A 122 -32.65 -20.04 3.97
N ILE A 123 -32.74 -20.23 5.30
CA ILE A 123 -31.84 -19.61 6.31
C ILE A 123 -30.35 -19.92 6.04
N ASN A 124 -30.06 -21.15 5.62
CA ASN A 124 -28.71 -21.61 5.28
C ASN A 124 -28.10 -20.83 4.11
N VAL A 125 -28.87 -20.52 3.07
CA VAL A 125 -28.40 -19.77 1.89
C VAL A 125 -27.93 -18.38 2.30
N GLU A 126 -28.69 -17.73 3.18
CA GLU A 126 -28.37 -16.40 3.68
C GLU A 126 -27.11 -16.40 4.56
N ALA A 127 -26.94 -17.40 5.44
CA ALA A 127 -25.73 -17.54 6.25
C ALA A 127 -24.46 -17.70 5.39
N HIS A 128 -24.54 -18.51 4.31
CA HIS A 128 -23.42 -18.65 3.38
C HIS A 128 -23.21 -17.41 2.52
N SER A 129 -24.27 -16.72 2.13
CA SER A 129 -24.16 -15.43 1.44
C SER A 129 -23.35 -14.43 2.27
N ILE A 130 -23.61 -14.35 3.58
CA ILE A 130 -22.83 -13.54 4.52
C ILE A 130 -21.37 -14.01 4.57
N ALA A 131 -21.13 -15.33 4.70
CA ALA A 131 -19.79 -15.90 4.75
C ALA A 131 -18.95 -15.58 3.49
N PHE A 132 -19.52 -15.75 2.29
CA PHE A 132 -18.83 -15.44 1.04
C PHE A 132 -18.59 -13.94 0.89
N THR A 133 -19.57 -13.10 1.26
CA THR A 133 -19.39 -11.64 1.27
C THR A 133 -18.26 -11.21 2.22
N ALA A 134 -18.13 -11.85 3.39
CA ALA A 134 -17.06 -11.55 4.35
C ALA A 134 -15.65 -11.79 3.80
N SER A 135 -15.50 -12.69 2.82
CA SER A 135 -14.23 -12.93 2.12
C SER A 135 -13.75 -11.72 1.31
N TYR A 136 -14.62 -10.74 1.07
CA TYR A 136 -14.33 -9.50 0.34
C TYR A 136 -14.12 -8.28 1.25
N PHE A 137 -14.17 -8.42 2.58
CA PHE A 137 -13.99 -7.28 3.49
C PHE A 137 -12.63 -6.59 3.38
N TRP A 138 -11.62 -7.27 2.86
CA TRP A 138 -10.31 -6.68 2.57
C TRP A 138 -10.38 -5.52 1.55
N ILE A 139 -11.45 -5.44 0.75
CA ILE A 139 -11.68 -4.33 -0.19
C ILE A 139 -11.93 -3.01 0.57
N ILE A 140 -12.51 -3.07 1.78
CA ILE A 140 -12.85 -1.90 2.59
C ILE A 140 -11.63 -1.00 2.82
N PRO A 141 -10.53 -1.47 3.45
CA PRO A 141 -9.35 -0.63 3.65
C PRO A 141 -8.67 -0.27 2.33
N ALA A 142 -8.69 -1.14 1.32
CA ALA A 142 -8.08 -0.83 0.02
C ALA A 142 -8.74 0.39 -0.64
N VAL A 143 -10.08 0.43 -0.68
CA VAL A 143 -10.87 1.55 -1.20
C VAL A 143 -10.77 2.78 -0.29
N PHE A 144 -10.73 2.58 1.03
CA PHE A 144 -10.54 3.69 1.97
C PHE A 144 -9.21 4.42 1.70
N LEU A 145 -8.13 3.68 1.56
CA LEU A 145 -6.79 4.26 1.38
C LEU A 145 -6.62 4.95 0.05
N SER A 146 -7.16 4.38 -1.03
CA SER A 146 -7.12 5.02 -2.34
C SER A 146 -7.85 6.37 -2.32
N SER A 147 -8.93 6.50 -1.53
CA SER A 147 -9.64 7.77 -1.31
C SER A 147 -8.81 8.84 -0.61
N VAL A 148 -8.01 8.42 0.39
CA VAL A 148 -7.23 9.30 1.25
C VAL A 148 -6.00 9.83 0.52
N ILE A 149 -5.35 8.98 -0.27
CA ILE A 149 -4.19 9.37 -1.09
C ILE A 149 -4.62 10.37 -2.17
N GLY A 150 -5.81 10.16 -2.73
CA GLY A 150 -6.36 11.00 -3.79
C GLY A 150 -5.69 10.80 -5.14
N ALA A 151 -6.23 11.46 -6.16
CA ALA A 151 -5.67 11.50 -7.50
C ALA A 151 -5.66 12.94 -8.02
N SER A 152 -4.78 13.23 -8.98
CA SER A 152 -4.79 14.52 -9.69
C SER A 152 -6.18 14.78 -10.27
N GLN A 153 -6.65 16.03 -10.15
CA GLN A 153 -7.98 16.42 -10.63
C GLN A 153 -8.12 16.28 -12.15
N THR A 154 -7.05 16.58 -12.89
CA THR A 154 -7.05 16.54 -14.36
C THR A 154 -5.71 16.05 -14.87
N GLU A 155 -5.71 15.40 -16.03
CA GLU A 155 -4.47 14.98 -16.67
C GLU A 155 -3.56 16.18 -16.98
N ALA A 156 -4.08 17.36 -17.29
CA ALA A 156 -3.27 18.52 -17.62
C ALA A 156 -2.69 19.27 -16.39
N ALA A 157 -3.14 18.98 -15.17
CA ALA A 157 -2.80 19.82 -14.02
C ALA A 157 -1.34 19.70 -13.59
N ILE A 158 -0.83 18.47 -13.43
CA ILE A 158 0.57 18.22 -13.05
C ILE A 158 1.54 18.86 -14.07
N PRO A 159 1.44 18.62 -15.39
CA PRO A 159 2.36 19.24 -16.35
C PRO A 159 2.31 20.77 -16.31
N ARG A 160 1.12 21.37 -16.18
CA ARG A 160 0.98 22.82 -16.01
C ARG A 160 1.70 23.35 -14.75
N ILE A 161 1.58 22.64 -13.63
CA ILE A 161 2.23 23.01 -12.36
C ILE A 161 3.75 22.87 -12.49
N LEU A 162 4.22 21.79 -13.10
CA LEU A 162 5.64 21.57 -13.36
C LEU A 162 6.22 22.61 -14.34
N ARG A 163 5.49 22.99 -15.40
CA ARG A 163 5.89 24.08 -16.32
C ARG A 163 6.11 25.38 -15.59
N ARG A 164 5.20 25.74 -14.69
CA ARG A 164 5.36 26.93 -13.86
C ARG A 164 6.61 26.85 -12.99
N PHE A 165 6.89 25.69 -12.41
CA PHE A 165 8.10 25.46 -11.64
C PHE A 165 9.36 25.65 -12.49
N GLN A 166 9.40 25.12 -13.71
CA GLN A 166 10.53 25.32 -14.61
C GLN A 166 10.75 26.80 -14.92
N VAL A 167 9.69 27.56 -15.22
CA VAL A 167 9.79 29.01 -15.44
C VAL A 167 10.33 29.74 -14.20
N ASP A 168 9.91 29.33 -13.00
CA ASP A 168 10.41 29.90 -11.74
C ASP A 168 11.91 29.55 -11.53
N ILE A 169 12.38 28.40 -11.99
CA ILE A 169 13.79 27.95 -11.91
C ILE A 169 14.66 28.64 -12.96
N GLU A 170 14.18 28.78 -14.20
CA GLU A 170 14.89 29.47 -15.29
C GLU A 170 15.14 30.95 -14.97
N ARG A 171 14.20 31.60 -14.27
CA ARG A 171 14.36 32.99 -13.79
C ARG A 171 15.48 33.17 -12.76
N LEU A 172 15.94 32.08 -12.13
CA LEU A 172 17.03 32.10 -11.16
C LEU A 172 18.39 31.82 -11.80
N ASP A 173 18.47 31.84 -13.14
CA ASP A 173 19.68 31.58 -13.92
C ASP A 173 20.36 30.25 -13.54
N LEU A 174 19.53 29.26 -13.20
CA LEU A 174 20.00 27.92 -12.90
C LEU A 174 20.35 27.18 -14.19
N PRO A 175 21.35 26.27 -14.17
CA PRO A 175 21.70 25.48 -15.34
C PRO A 175 20.45 24.81 -15.94
N ASN A 176 20.33 24.85 -17.27
CA ASN A 176 19.26 24.21 -18.08
C ASN A 176 19.21 22.66 -17.96
N GLU A 177 19.79 22.09 -16.91
CA GLU A 177 19.81 20.65 -16.61
C GLU A 177 18.46 20.17 -16.06
N ILE A 178 17.65 21.06 -15.45
CA ILE A 178 16.27 20.75 -15.04
C ILE A 178 15.34 20.97 -16.24
N LYS A 179 15.41 20.09 -17.24
CA LYS A 179 14.41 20.07 -18.32
C LYS A 179 13.18 19.29 -17.87
N LEU A 180 12.01 19.89 -18.02
CA LEU A 180 10.78 19.12 -17.96
C LEU A 180 10.70 18.12 -19.12
N PRO A 181 9.96 17.01 -18.94
CA PRO A 181 9.38 16.31 -20.07
C PRO A 181 8.67 17.34 -20.97
N ASN A 182 8.91 17.28 -22.28
CA ASN A 182 8.25 18.20 -23.20
C ASN A 182 6.77 17.80 -23.28
N GLU A 183 5.82 18.73 -23.26
CA GLU A 183 4.38 18.43 -23.38
C GLU A 183 3.96 17.81 -24.75
N CYS A 184 4.89 17.28 -25.53
CA CYS A 184 4.59 16.48 -26.70
C CYS A 184 3.73 15.26 -26.30
N LEU A 185 2.81 14.85 -27.18
CA LEU A 185 1.89 13.72 -26.98
C LEU A 185 2.59 12.44 -26.47
N GLU A 186 3.84 12.20 -26.88
CA GLU A 186 4.69 11.08 -26.44
C GLU A 186 4.91 11.03 -24.92
N ASP A 187 4.94 12.18 -24.24
CA ASP A 187 5.22 12.21 -22.80
C ASP A 187 3.94 11.96 -21.97
N ASN A 188 2.74 12.21 -22.52
CA ASN A 188 1.47 11.84 -21.86
C ASN A 188 1.27 10.32 -21.82
N GLU A 189 1.66 9.60 -22.89
CA GLU A 189 1.64 8.14 -22.89
C GLU A 189 2.56 7.60 -21.79
N LYS A 190 3.81 8.07 -21.73
CA LYS A 190 4.76 7.73 -20.65
C LYS A 190 4.15 7.96 -19.28
N ARG A 191 3.42 9.06 -19.08
CA ARG A 191 2.81 9.35 -17.77
C ARG A 191 1.79 8.30 -17.32
N ILE A 192 0.96 7.80 -18.23
CA ILE A 192 0.00 6.73 -17.90
C ILE A 192 0.77 5.53 -17.33
N PHE A 193 1.92 5.18 -17.90
CA PHE A 193 2.70 3.99 -17.53
C PHE A 193 3.64 4.18 -16.32
N HIS A 194 4.13 5.38 -16.07
CA HIS A 194 5.03 5.68 -14.95
C HIS A 194 4.32 6.04 -13.64
N GLY A 195 2.99 6.18 -13.67
CA GLY A 195 2.17 6.26 -12.48
C GLY A 195 1.32 7.50 -12.33
N GLY A 196 1.01 8.18 -13.44
CA GLY A 196 -0.07 9.16 -13.51
C GLY A 196 -1.42 8.60 -13.06
N ILE A 197 -1.58 7.27 -13.14
CA ILE A 197 -2.67 6.53 -12.50
C ILE A 197 -2.09 5.74 -11.31
N TYR A 198 -2.46 6.08 -10.07
CA TYR A 198 -1.89 5.44 -8.87
C TYR A 198 -2.16 3.94 -8.79
N SER A 199 -3.30 3.48 -9.32
CA SER A 199 -3.62 2.05 -9.41
C SER A 199 -2.83 1.31 -10.50
N TRP A 200 -2.16 2.03 -11.41
CA TRP A 200 -1.40 1.47 -12.51
C TRP A 200 0.05 1.99 -12.49
N ARG A 201 0.93 1.23 -11.82
CA ARG A 201 2.37 1.56 -11.70
C ARG A 201 3.24 0.35 -12.06
N PRO A 202 3.21 -0.13 -13.31
CA PRO A 202 3.91 -1.35 -13.72
C PRO A 202 5.44 -1.22 -13.51
N GLN A 203 6.02 -0.03 -13.71
CA GLN A 203 7.47 0.20 -13.61
C GLN A 203 8.03 0.14 -12.19
N ARG A 204 7.22 0.39 -11.15
CA ARG A 204 7.68 0.34 -9.74
C ARG A 204 7.93 -1.08 -9.23
N ARG A 205 7.52 -2.12 -9.97
CA ARG A 205 7.61 -3.53 -9.55
C ARG A 205 8.91 -4.23 -9.92
N THR A 206 9.86 -3.56 -10.55
CA THR A 206 11.21 -4.10 -10.85
C THR A 206 12.11 -4.20 -9.61
N LEU A 207 11.62 -3.83 -8.42
CA LEU A 207 12.33 -4.00 -7.15
C LEU A 207 12.51 -5.50 -6.80
N SER A 208 13.71 -5.85 -6.31
CA SER A 208 14.16 -7.20 -5.95
C SER A 208 13.07 -8.08 -5.29
N TYR A 209 13.02 -9.37 -5.65
CA TYR A 209 12.05 -10.36 -5.15
C TYR A 209 11.93 -10.42 -3.62
N THR A 210 13.04 -10.23 -2.92
CA THR A 210 13.12 -10.17 -1.44
C THR A 210 12.30 -9.01 -0.86
N TYR A 211 12.22 -7.92 -1.60
CA TYR A 211 11.50 -6.72 -1.21
C TYR A 211 9.99 -6.85 -1.49
N LEU A 212 9.61 -7.55 -2.56
CA LEU A 212 8.21 -7.87 -2.87
C LEU A 212 7.54 -8.64 -1.73
N ALA A 213 8.26 -9.59 -1.12
CA ALA A 213 7.77 -10.38 0.00
C ALA A 213 7.43 -9.52 1.23
N TYR A 214 8.28 -8.53 1.56
CA TYR A 214 8.07 -7.66 2.73
C TYR A 214 6.94 -6.65 2.52
N GLU A 215 6.79 -6.11 1.30
CA GLU A 215 5.67 -5.21 0.96
C GLU A 215 4.33 -5.93 0.88
N SER A 216 4.35 -7.21 0.55
CA SER A 216 3.13 -8.03 0.41
C SER A 216 2.56 -8.49 1.75
N VAL A 217 3.28 -8.37 2.88
CA VAL A 217 2.81 -8.87 4.19
C VAL A 217 1.50 -8.22 4.61
N LEU A 218 1.38 -6.89 4.48
CA LEU A 218 0.19 -6.17 4.92
C LEU A 218 -1.02 -6.44 4.01
N PRO A 219 -0.93 -6.33 2.68
CA PRO A 219 -2.03 -6.74 1.79
C PRO A 219 -2.45 -8.21 1.99
N LEU A 220 -1.48 -9.12 2.18
CA LEU A 220 -1.75 -10.53 2.45
C LEU A 220 -2.49 -10.71 3.77
N LEU A 221 -2.07 -10.02 4.84
CA LEU A 221 -2.73 -10.07 6.13
C LEU A 221 -4.19 -9.61 6.04
N ILE A 222 -4.45 -8.49 5.36
CA ILE A 222 -5.81 -7.96 5.16
C ILE A 222 -6.68 -8.98 4.40
N MET A 223 -6.16 -9.53 3.30
CA MET A 223 -6.87 -10.56 2.53
C MET A 223 -7.15 -11.81 3.38
N VAL A 224 -6.16 -12.28 4.16
CA VAL A 224 -6.30 -13.44 5.04
C VAL A 224 -7.33 -13.20 6.14
N ILE A 225 -7.41 -11.99 6.71
CA ILE A 225 -8.44 -11.66 7.72
C ILE A 225 -9.84 -11.78 7.11
N GLY A 226 -10.07 -11.21 5.92
CA GLY A 226 -11.33 -11.35 5.20
C GLY A 226 -11.70 -12.81 4.92
N THR A 227 -10.79 -13.58 4.31
CA THR A 227 -11.00 -15.00 4.03
C THR A 227 -11.24 -15.82 5.29
N ALA A 228 -10.43 -15.62 6.34
CA ALA A 228 -10.57 -16.34 7.61
C ALA A 228 -11.90 -16.01 8.29
N THR A 229 -12.40 -14.77 8.15
CA THR A 229 -13.73 -14.39 8.63
C THR A 229 -14.82 -15.17 7.91
N GLY A 230 -14.76 -15.21 6.57
CA GLY A 230 -15.73 -15.97 5.77
C GLY A 230 -15.71 -17.46 6.10
N MET A 231 -14.52 -18.05 6.22
CA MET A 231 -14.35 -19.44 6.63
C MET A 231 -14.83 -19.69 8.07
N ALA A 232 -14.58 -18.77 9.01
CA ALA A 232 -15.07 -18.92 10.38
C ALA A 232 -16.60 -18.90 10.45
N VAL A 233 -17.26 -18.03 9.69
CA VAL A 233 -18.72 -18.03 9.58
C VAL A 233 -19.20 -19.33 8.93
N SER A 234 -18.58 -19.76 7.83
CA SER A 234 -18.96 -21.01 7.14
C SER A 234 -18.74 -22.26 8.01
N ALA A 235 -17.68 -22.30 8.82
CA ALA A 235 -17.39 -23.41 9.73
C ALA A 235 -18.40 -23.53 10.86
N LEU A 236 -19.13 -22.46 11.14
CA LEU A 236 -20.20 -22.43 12.15
C LEU A 236 -21.58 -22.60 11.51
N VAL A 237 -21.68 -22.93 10.23
CA VAL A 237 -22.95 -23.34 9.61
C VAL A 237 -23.01 -24.87 9.67
N PRO A 238 -24.06 -25.46 10.26
CA PRO A 238 -24.21 -26.90 10.29
C PRO A 238 -24.12 -27.56 8.89
N PRO A 239 -23.45 -28.72 8.78
CA PRO A 239 -22.74 -29.39 9.87
C PRO A 239 -21.45 -28.65 10.27
N ASP A 240 -21.22 -28.49 11.57
CA ASP A 240 -20.12 -27.69 12.10
C ASP A 240 -18.74 -28.19 11.62
N GLY A 241 -17.86 -27.27 11.28
CA GLY A 241 -16.48 -27.55 10.89
C GLY A 241 -16.23 -27.38 9.41
N TRP A 242 -15.20 -28.08 8.92
CA TRP A 242 -14.73 -27.91 7.55
C TRP A 242 -15.59 -28.70 6.57
N ASP A 243 -16.03 -28.04 5.51
CA ASP A 243 -16.93 -28.60 4.50
C ASP A 243 -16.47 -28.25 3.07
N CYS A 244 -17.30 -28.60 2.09
CA CYS A 244 -17.04 -28.29 0.67
C CYS A 244 -16.95 -26.78 0.38
N ARG A 245 -17.54 -25.92 1.21
CA ARG A 245 -17.69 -24.47 0.98
C ARG A 245 -16.41 -23.71 1.28
N HIS A 246 -15.63 -24.23 2.23
CA HIS A 246 -14.27 -23.77 2.53
C HIS A 246 -13.37 -23.83 1.29
N ILE A 247 -13.58 -24.81 0.40
CA ILE A 247 -12.89 -24.90 -0.89
C ILE A 247 -13.20 -23.66 -1.73
N GLY A 248 -14.44 -23.18 -1.75
CA GLY A 248 -14.82 -21.94 -2.44
C GLY A 248 -14.07 -20.71 -1.92
N HIS A 249 -14.00 -20.53 -0.60
CA HIS A 249 -13.23 -19.45 0.02
C HIS A 249 -11.74 -19.50 -0.33
N ILE A 250 -11.15 -20.71 -0.29
CA ILE A 250 -9.76 -20.94 -0.66
C ILE A 250 -9.54 -20.64 -2.14
N LEU A 251 -10.40 -21.13 -3.03
CA LEU A 251 -10.27 -20.92 -4.48
C LEU A 251 -10.36 -19.44 -4.83
N ILE A 252 -11.28 -18.68 -4.22
CA ILE A 252 -11.35 -17.22 -4.39
C ILE A 252 -10.03 -16.58 -3.94
N SER A 253 -9.53 -16.96 -2.76
CA SER A 253 -8.28 -16.40 -2.22
C SER A 253 -7.06 -16.74 -3.08
N ILE A 254 -6.97 -17.99 -3.56
CA ILE A 254 -5.92 -18.44 -4.47
C ILE A 254 -6.02 -17.69 -5.79
N ALA A 255 -7.21 -17.49 -6.35
CA ALA A 255 -7.39 -16.72 -7.59
C ALA A 255 -6.86 -15.29 -7.45
N TRP A 256 -7.14 -14.63 -6.32
CA TRP A 256 -6.57 -13.30 -6.01
C TRP A 256 -5.04 -13.33 -5.88
N LEU A 257 -4.49 -14.30 -5.14
CA LEU A 257 -3.04 -14.44 -4.98
C LEU A 257 -2.35 -14.71 -6.32
N LEU A 258 -2.85 -15.65 -7.11
CA LEU A 258 -2.33 -15.96 -8.44
C LEU A 258 -2.44 -14.74 -9.37
N SER A 259 -3.52 -13.98 -9.30
CA SER A 259 -3.67 -12.74 -10.06
C SER A 259 -2.58 -11.72 -9.71
N ALA A 260 -2.28 -11.55 -8.41
CA ALA A 260 -1.22 -10.66 -7.95
C ALA A 260 0.19 -11.17 -8.33
N GLN A 261 0.44 -12.48 -8.23
CA GLN A 261 1.72 -13.08 -8.63
C GLN A 261 1.93 -13.01 -10.15
N ALA A 262 0.86 -13.20 -10.93
CA ALA A 262 0.89 -13.08 -12.39
C ALA A 262 1.36 -11.71 -12.82
N ASP A 263 1.01 -10.63 -12.11
CA ASP A 263 1.58 -9.32 -12.42
C ASP A 263 3.09 -9.28 -12.22
N GLY A 264 3.61 -9.89 -11.16
CA GLY A 264 5.05 -9.99 -10.91
C GLY A 264 5.76 -10.76 -12.01
N TRP A 265 5.18 -11.88 -12.42
CA TRP A 265 5.70 -12.71 -13.51
C TRP A 265 5.64 -12.01 -14.87
N LEU A 266 4.53 -11.34 -15.19
CA LEU A 266 4.38 -10.57 -16.43
C LEU A 266 5.40 -9.45 -16.51
N ASN A 267 5.63 -8.71 -15.42
CA ASN A 267 6.65 -7.66 -15.36
C ASN A 267 8.09 -8.22 -15.48
N HIS A 268 8.33 -9.46 -15.03
CA HIS A 268 9.62 -10.11 -15.14
C HIS A 268 9.89 -10.67 -16.55
N LEU A 269 8.91 -11.37 -17.13
CA LEU A 269 9.00 -11.99 -18.46
C LEU A 269 8.95 -10.97 -19.58
N TRP A 270 8.19 -9.89 -19.38
CA TRP A 270 7.96 -8.85 -20.38
C TRP A 270 8.45 -7.51 -19.82
N PRO A 271 9.78 -7.30 -19.77
CA PRO A 271 10.31 -6.03 -19.28
C PRO A 271 9.69 -4.88 -20.05
N LEU A 272 9.24 -3.87 -19.29
CA LEU A 272 8.46 -2.74 -19.78
C LEU A 272 9.33 -1.83 -20.66
N ASN A 273 9.47 -2.21 -21.92
CA ASN A 273 10.00 -1.35 -22.97
C ASN A 273 8.83 -0.60 -23.63
N GLU A 274 9.09 0.60 -24.14
CA GLU A 274 8.11 1.50 -24.79
C GLU A 274 7.22 0.74 -25.80
N GLN A 275 7.81 -0.16 -26.59
CA GLN A 275 7.09 -0.96 -27.60
C GLN A 275 6.14 -2.02 -27.03
N ASN A 276 6.36 -2.49 -25.80
CA ASN A 276 5.59 -3.58 -25.18
C ASN A 276 4.55 -3.10 -24.16
N GLN A 277 4.59 -1.83 -23.77
CA GLN A 277 3.79 -1.28 -22.66
C GLN A 277 2.28 -1.41 -22.89
N SER A 278 1.78 -1.04 -24.08
CA SER A 278 0.36 -1.16 -24.42
C SER A 278 -0.13 -2.62 -24.33
N LYS A 279 0.70 -3.57 -24.78
CA LYS A 279 0.39 -5.00 -24.69
C LYS A 279 0.29 -5.46 -23.23
N VAL A 280 1.25 -5.08 -22.38
CA VAL A 280 1.24 -5.41 -20.95
C VAL A 280 0.00 -4.83 -20.25
N PHE A 281 -0.39 -3.59 -20.58
CA PHE A 281 -1.63 -2.99 -20.07
C PHE A 281 -2.86 -3.83 -20.38
N TRP A 282 -3.08 -4.15 -21.66
CA TRP A 282 -4.23 -4.95 -22.06
C TRP A 282 -4.21 -6.36 -21.50
N ILE A 283 -3.04 -6.97 -21.35
CA ILE A 283 -2.89 -8.30 -20.73
C ILE A 283 -3.29 -8.25 -19.26
N ILE A 284 -2.76 -7.29 -18.48
CA ILE A 284 -3.09 -7.19 -17.05
C ILE A 284 -4.57 -6.83 -16.88
N GLY A 285 -5.09 -5.88 -17.64
CA GLY A 285 -6.51 -5.51 -17.61
C GLY A 285 -7.43 -6.68 -17.97
N THR A 286 -7.11 -7.44 -19.01
CA THR A 286 -7.88 -8.64 -19.40
C THR A 286 -7.81 -9.71 -18.33
N LYS A 287 -6.64 -9.96 -17.75
CA LYS A 287 -6.46 -10.88 -16.63
C LYS A 287 -7.31 -10.46 -15.42
N ASP A 288 -7.25 -9.19 -15.00
CA ASP A 288 -8.04 -8.70 -13.87
C ASP A 288 -9.54 -8.81 -14.11
N LEU A 289 -10.00 -8.54 -15.34
CA LEU A 289 -11.38 -8.75 -15.74
C LEU A 289 -11.77 -10.23 -15.66
N LEU A 290 -10.94 -11.14 -16.18
CA LEU A 290 -11.21 -12.58 -16.13
C LEU A 290 -11.23 -13.12 -14.70
N VAL A 291 -10.29 -12.70 -13.85
CA VAL A 291 -10.26 -13.08 -12.43
C VAL A 291 -11.47 -12.50 -11.68
N THR A 292 -11.87 -11.27 -11.99
CA THR A 292 -13.08 -10.67 -11.42
C THR A 292 -14.33 -11.44 -11.85
N ILE A 293 -14.46 -11.77 -13.13
CA ILE A 293 -15.58 -12.58 -13.64
C ILE A 293 -15.58 -13.96 -12.99
N ALA A 294 -14.43 -14.61 -12.86
CA ALA A 294 -14.32 -15.93 -12.24
C ALA A 294 -14.71 -15.91 -10.75
N THR A 295 -14.22 -14.91 -9.99
CA THR A 295 -14.54 -14.77 -8.56
C THR A 295 -16.01 -14.38 -8.35
N MET A 296 -16.57 -13.49 -9.18
CA MET A 296 -17.99 -13.15 -9.16
C MET A 296 -18.88 -14.33 -9.59
N GLY A 297 -18.43 -15.12 -10.58
CA GLY A 297 -19.07 -16.38 -10.93
C GLY A 297 -19.06 -17.37 -9.77
N GLY A 298 -17.97 -17.43 -9.00
CA GLY A 298 -17.88 -18.14 -7.73
C GLY A 298 -18.96 -17.68 -6.73
N VAL A 299 -19.13 -16.37 -6.54
CA VAL A 299 -20.19 -15.83 -5.68
C VAL A 299 -21.57 -16.18 -6.23
N ILE A 300 -21.85 -15.98 -7.51
CA ILE A 300 -23.16 -16.28 -8.11
C ILE A 300 -23.47 -17.77 -7.99
N THR A 301 -22.51 -18.67 -8.25
CA THR A 301 -22.72 -20.11 -8.12
C THR A 301 -23.03 -20.53 -6.68
N THR A 302 -22.52 -19.81 -5.67
CA THR A 302 -22.93 -20.02 -4.27
C THR A 302 -24.40 -19.67 -4.05
N GLN A 303 -24.86 -18.56 -4.64
CA GLN A 303 -26.24 -18.10 -4.55
C GLN A 303 -27.21 -19.02 -5.31
N LEU A 304 -26.76 -19.63 -6.40
CA LEU A 304 -27.51 -20.66 -7.12
C LEU A 304 -27.60 -22.00 -6.36
N GLY A 305 -26.97 -22.10 -5.18
CA GLY A 305 -27.06 -23.28 -4.34
C GLY A 305 -26.22 -24.46 -4.83
N VAL A 306 -25.14 -24.23 -5.59
CA VAL A 306 -24.22 -25.32 -5.97
C VAL A 306 -23.67 -26.04 -4.73
N PHE A 307 -23.49 -25.30 -3.63
CA PHE A 307 -23.07 -25.82 -2.33
C PHE A 307 -24.23 -26.36 -1.46
N ASN A 308 -25.46 -26.41 -1.97
CA ASN A 308 -26.62 -26.99 -1.28
C ASN A 308 -26.85 -28.46 -1.62
N ARG A 309 -25.83 -29.16 -2.14
CA ARG A 309 -25.91 -30.61 -2.39
C ARG A 309 -25.76 -31.37 -1.08
N CYS A 310 -26.42 -32.52 -0.95
CA CYS A 310 -26.34 -33.37 0.26
C CYS A 310 -24.89 -33.72 0.65
N SER A 311 -23.97 -33.83 -0.32
CA SER A 311 -22.54 -34.09 -0.07
C SER A 311 -21.82 -32.97 0.70
N CYS A 312 -22.37 -31.77 0.71
CA CYS A 312 -21.86 -30.63 1.47
C CYS A 312 -22.43 -30.59 2.90
N TYR A 313 -23.55 -31.30 3.15
CA TYR A 313 -24.17 -31.45 4.46
C TYR A 313 -23.76 -32.74 5.19
N THR A 314 -22.92 -33.54 4.55
CA THR A 314 -22.18 -34.62 5.20
C THR A 314 -20.75 -34.12 5.40
N GLN A 315 -20.22 -34.19 6.62
CA GLN A 315 -18.84 -33.76 6.93
C GLN A 315 -17.83 -34.73 6.29
N TRP A 316 -17.70 -34.70 4.95
CA TRP A 316 -16.83 -35.56 4.16
C TRP A 316 -16.91 -37.04 4.57
N GLY A 317 -18.13 -37.56 4.72
CA GLY A 317 -18.35 -38.96 5.06
C GLY A 317 -18.35 -39.29 6.55
N ARG A 318 -18.24 -38.31 7.46
CA ARG A 318 -18.62 -38.53 8.87
C ARG A 318 -20.14 -38.64 8.99
N THR A 319 -20.59 -39.59 9.80
CA THR A 319 -21.98 -40.00 9.93
C THR A 319 -22.87 -38.90 10.48
N GLY A 320 -23.97 -38.59 9.79
CA GLY A 320 -24.97 -37.59 10.17
C GLY A 320 -25.24 -36.62 9.04
N LEU A 321 -26.51 -36.47 8.68
CA LEU A 321 -26.98 -35.47 7.71
C LEU A 321 -27.56 -34.30 8.52
N ALA A 322 -26.96 -33.12 8.44
CA ALA A 322 -27.46 -31.92 9.11
C ALA A 322 -28.20 -31.04 8.10
N LEU A 323 -29.45 -31.39 7.80
CA LEU A 323 -30.27 -30.60 6.89
C LEU A 323 -30.79 -29.34 7.61
N PRO A 324 -30.83 -28.18 6.93
CA PRO A 324 -31.39 -26.95 7.48
C PRO A 324 -32.84 -27.09 7.97
N GLU A 325 -33.61 -28.02 7.38
CA GLU A 325 -35.01 -28.28 7.71
C GLU A 325 -35.19 -29.08 9.01
N MET A 326 -34.12 -29.65 9.58
CA MET A 326 -34.20 -30.35 10.86
C MET A 326 -34.37 -29.35 12.00
N PRO A 327 -35.33 -29.53 12.93
CA PRO A 327 -35.63 -28.56 13.99
C PRO A 327 -34.40 -28.12 14.79
N ASP A 328 -33.56 -29.09 15.22
CA ASP A 328 -32.37 -28.81 16.03
C ASP A 328 -31.31 -27.99 15.25
N VAL A 329 -31.20 -28.25 13.94
CA VAL A 329 -30.27 -27.54 13.06
C VAL A 329 -30.78 -26.13 12.78
N ALA A 330 -32.07 -25.99 12.51
CA ALA A 330 -32.73 -24.71 12.30
C ALA A 330 -32.62 -23.81 13.54
N GLU A 331 -32.84 -24.37 14.73
CA GLU A 331 -32.67 -23.64 16.00
C GLU A 331 -31.23 -23.17 16.20
N THR A 332 -30.25 -24.04 15.92
CA THR A 332 -28.83 -23.69 16.01
C THR A 332 -28.45 -22.58 15.01
N LEU A 333 -28.91 -22.70 13.76
CA LEU A 333 -28.73 -21.69 12.72
C LEU A 333 -29.36 -20.36 13.13
N PHE A 334 -30.58 -20.38 13.65
CA PHE A 334 -31.28 -19.20 14.11
C PHE A 334 -30.53 -18.49 15.23
N HIS A 335 -30.14 -19.22 16.26
CA HIS A 335 -29.39 -18.68 17.38
C HIS A 335 -28.09 -18.01 16.89
N ARG A 336 -27.31 -18.69 16.03
CA ARG A 336 -26.04 -18.18 15.50
C ARG A 336 -26.23 -17.01 14.54
N LEU A 337 -27.29 -16.99 13.75
CA LEU A 337 -27.61 -15.90 12.84
C LEU A 337 -27.92 -14.61 13.59
N VAL A 338 -28.58 -14.69 14.74
CA VAL A 338 -28.91 -13.52 15.57
C VAL A 338 -27.70 -13.06 16.39
N THR A 339 -26.83 -13.98 16.81
CA THR A 339 -25.75 -13.70 17.78
C THR A 339 -24.36 -13.78 17.17
N THR A 340 -23.93 -14.98 16.80
CA THR A 340 -22.54 -15.31 16.45
C THR A 340 -22.11 -14.76 15.09
N TYR A 341 -22.87 -14.95 14.02
CA TYR A 341 -22.48 -14.50 12.67
C TYR A 341 -22.36 -12.98 12.57
N PRO A 342 -23.29 -12.18 13.11
CA PRO A 342 -23.15 -10.73 13.15
C PRO A 342 -21.94 -10.32 13.98
N ALA A 343 -21.73 -10.94 15.15
CA ALA A 343 -20.58 -10.63 16.00
C ALA A 343 -19.25 -10.84 15.26
N ILE A 344 -19.06 -11.99 14.59
CA ILE A 344 -17.85 -12.28 13.80
C ILE A 344 -17.71 -11.28 12.64
N THR A 345 -18.78 -11.09 11.87
CA THR A 345 -18.82 -10.22 10.69
C THR A 345 -18.50 -8.76 11.04
N PHE A 346 -19.20 -8.17 12.00
CA PHE A 346 -19.00 -6.78 12.41
C PHE A 346 -17.69 -6.57 13.16
N THR A 347 -17.19 -7.57 13.89
CA THR A 347 -15.84 -7.50 14.47
C THR A 347 -14.79 -7.42 13.36
N SER A 348 -14.90 -8.25 12.33
CA SER A 348 -13.99 -8.23 11.18
C SER A 348 -14.06 -6.90 10.43
N ILE A 349 -15.27 -6.41 10.12
CA ILE A 349 -15.46 -5.07 9.54
C ILE A 349 -14.82 -3.99 10.41
N GLY A 350 -14.99 -4.06 11.73
CA GLY A 350 -14.38 -3.12 12.68
C GLY A 350 -12.84 -3.16 12.64
N VAL A 351 -12.25 -4.35 12.57
CA VAL A 351 -10.80 -4.53 12.39
C VAL A 351 -10.33 -3.91 11.06
N GLU A 352 -11.05 -4.18 9.98
CA GLU A 352 -10.73 -3.68 8.63
C GLU A 352 -10.92 -2.17 8.47
N LEU A 353 -11.87 -1.55 9.20
CA LEU A 353 -12.12 -0.11 9.17
C LEU A 353 -11.24 0.68 10.13
N VAL A 354 -10.90 0.11 11.28
CA VAL A 354 -10.21 0.86 12.35
C VAL A 354 -8.77 0.41 12.46
N VAL A 355 -8.54 -0.88 12.69
CA VAL A 355 -7.21 -1.40 12.99
C VAL A 355 -6.30 -1.34 11.77
N ILE A 356 -6.77 -1.78 10.60
CA ILE A 356 -5.95 -1.81 9.39
C ILE A 356 -5.57 -0.39 8.91
N PRO A 357 -6.50 0.56 8.70
CA PRO A 357 -6.15 1.93 8.37
C PRO A 357 -5.24 2.57 9.42
N PHE A 358 -5.43 2.26 10.71
CA PHE A 358 -4.55 2.73 11.78
C PHE A 358 -3.12 2.20 11.65
N LEU A 359 -2.94 0.90 11.40
CA LEU A 359 -1.62 0.29 11.16
C LEU A 359 -0.95 0.90 9.93
N ILE A 360 -1.72 1.19 8.88
CA ILE A 360 -1.24 1.84 7.67
C ILE A 360 -0.84 3.29 7.96
N CYS A 361 -1.62 4.01 8.76
CA CYS A 361 -1.27 5.36 9.19
C CYS A 361 0.05 5.40 9.97
N ILE A 362 0.32 4.40 10.81
CA ILE A 362 1.60 4.28 11.51
C ILE A 362 2.73 3.92 10.53
N ARG A 363 2.50 2.92 9.67
CA ARG A 363 3.51 2.37 8.77
C ARG A 363 3.94 3.38 7.71
N TYR A 364 3.01 4.19 7.23
CA TYR A 364 3.19 5.14 6.12
C TYR A 364 2.97 6.60 6.57
N GLU A 365 3.31 6.92 7.82
CA GLU A 365 3.14 8.26 8.40
C GLU A 365 3.75 9.36 7.52
N ASP A 366 4.99 9.20 7.07
CA ASP A 366 5.67 10.21 6.25
C ASP A 366 4.94 10.44 4.92
N ALA A 367 4.47 9.38 4.27
CA ALA A 367 3.71 9.48 3.03
C ALA A 367 2.41 10.27 3.29
N LEU A 368 1.61 9.87 4.29
CA LEU A 368 0.37 10.56 4.62
C LEU A 368 0.59 12.04 5.00
N ARG A 369 1.67 12.35 5.72
CA ARG A 369 2.02 13.75 6.03
C ARG A 369 2.33 14.56 4.78
N THR A 370 2.98 13.96 3.78
CA THR A 370 3.24 14.57 2.49
C THR A 370 1.96 14.79 1.69
N PHE A 371 1.11 13.76 1.58
CA PHE A 371 -0.16 13.85 0.83
C PHE A 371 -1.14 14.84 1.45
N LEU A 372 -1.23 14.92 2.78
CA LEU A 372 -2.15 15.81 3.49
C LEU A 372 -1.60 17.24 3.69
N GLN A 373 -0.37 17.53 3.23
CA GLN A 373 0.30 18.85 3.36
C GLN A 373 0.17 19.50 4.73
N ARG A 374 0.28 18.69 5.78
CA ARG A 374 0.02 19.17 7.12
C ARG A 374 1.23 19.93 7.65
N ASP A 375 1.16 21.27 7.63
CA ASP A 375 2.25 22.19 7.97
C ASP A 375 2.40 22.47 9.48
N ASP A 376 1.57 21.88 10.34
CA ASP A 376 1.48 22.23 11.76
C ASP A 376 2.51 21.52 12.67
N ARG A 377 3.44 20.73 12.10
CA ARG A 377 4.38 19.83 12.81
C ARG A 377 3.70 18.88 13.82
N LYS A 378 2.37 18.76 13.80
CA LYS A 378 1.60 17.86 14.67
C LYS A 378 1.19 16.65 13.84
N SER A 379 1.45 15.44 14.32
CA SER A 379 0.89 14.26 13.65
C SER A 379 -0.64 14.29 13.76
N ASN A 380 -1.35 13.79 12.73
CA ASN A 380 -2.81 13.60 12.79
C ASN A 380 -3.23 12.79 14.04
N ALA A 381 -2.31 11.94 14.47
CA ALA A 381 -2.44 11.08 15.61
C ALA A 381 -1.81 11.70 16.87
N GLN A 382 -1.58 13.01 17.00
CA GLN A 382 -0.92 13.54 18.22
C GLN A 382 -1.77 13.26 19.47
N TRP A 383 -3.08 13.41 19.37
CA TRP A 383 -4.02 13.02 20.41
C TRP A 383 -3.91 11.52 20.71
N LEU A 384 -3.76 10.70 19.67
CA LEU A 384 -3.63 9.25 19.77
C LEU A 384 -2.27 8.81 20.32
N TRP A 385 -1.19 9.52 19.99
CA TRP A 385 0.14 9.38 20.56
C TRP A 385 0.16 9.82 22.02
N ARG A 386 -0.62 10.83 22.41
CA ARG A 386 -0.83 11.16 23.83
C ARG A 386 -1.53 10.00 24.55
N ILE A 387 -2.54 9.39 23.93
CA ILE A 387 -3.22 8.19 24.47
C ILE A 387 -2.25 7.02 24.58
N LEU A 388 -1.54 6.67 23.51
CA LEU A 388 -0.57 5.57 23.48
C LEU A 388 0.61 5.81 24.43
N LYS A 389 1.09 7.05 24.54
CA LYS A 389 2.13 7.43 25.50
C LYS A 389 1.61 7.28 26.92
N LYS A 390 0.37 7.66 27.21
CA LYS A 390 -0.29 7.44 28.51
C LYS A 390 -0.43 5.95 28.84
N TYR A 391 -0.77 5.11 27.84
CA TYR A 391 -0.79 3.64 28.00
C TYR A 391 0.61 3.05 28.21
N ARG A 392 1.63 3.55 27.50
CA ARG A 392 3.02 3.10 27.61
C ARG A 392 3.64 3.49 28.95
N THR A 393 3.36 4.69 29.47
CA THR A 393 3.80 5.12 30.81
C THR A 393 3.02 4.43 31.92
N SER A 394 1.73 4.12 31.71
CA SER A 394 0.94 3.31 32.64
C SER A 394 1.48 1.87 32.76
N LYS A 395 1.85 1.22 31.65
CA LYS A 395 2.51 -0.09 31.68
C LYS A 395 3.95 -0.06 32.21
N ALA A 396 4.63 1.08 32.20
CA ALA A 396 5.94 1.23 32.83
C ALA A 396 5.84 1.17 34.37
N GLY A 397 4.70 1.60 34.94
CA GLY A 397 4.40 1.42 36.37
C GLY A 397 4.02 -0.01 36.76
N LEU A 398 3.60 -0.86 35.81
CA LEU A 398 3.26 -2.28 36.05
C LEU A 398 4.43 -3.25 35.79
N ARG A 399 5.61 -2.74 35.40
CA ARG A 399 6.80 -3.53 35.06
C ARG A 399 7.83 -3.69 36.18
N THR A 400 7.51 -3.26 37.40
CA THR A 400 8.39 -3.41 38.58
C THR A 400 8.37 -4.81 39.21
N HIS A 401 7.64 -5.79 38.65
CA HIS A 401 7.56 -7.16 39.21
C HIS A 401 7.79 -8.33 38.23
N LEU A 402 8.48 -8.13 37.09
CA LEU A 402 8.88 -9.25 36.22
C LEU A 402 10.41 -9.41 36.17
N PRO A 403 10.95 -10.64 36.37
CA PRO A 403 12.38 -10.87 36.51
C PRO A 403 13.17 -10.60 35.22
N TRP A 404 14.31 -9.96 35.44
CA TRP A 404 15.25 -9.38 34.47
C TRP A 404 16.12 -10.42 33.73
N THR A 405 15.58 -11.22 32.81
CA THR A 405 16.44 -12.17 32.04
C THR A 405 16.48 -11.97 30.52
N TYR A 406 15.67 -11.10 29.90
CA TYR A 406 15.61 -11.01 28.43
C TYR A 406 16.34 -9.81 27.79
N HIS A 407 16.91 -8.87 28.58
CA HIS A 407 17.44 -7.62 28.03
C HIS A 407 18.95 -7.62 27.68
N SER A 408 19.70 -8.66 28.03
CA SER A 408 21.16 -8.74 27.80
C SER A 408 21.57 -9.17 26.39
N ILE A 409 20.71 -9.86 25.64
CA ILE A 409 21.07 -10.48 24.34
C ILE A 409 21.08 -9.46 23.18
N PHE A 410 20.32 -8.36 23.27
CA PHE A 410 20.25 -7.36 22.18
C PHE A 410 21.30 -6.24 22.27
N ARG A 411 21.96 -6.03 23.42
CA ARG A 411 23.05 -5.05 23.53
C ARG A 411 24.38 -5.56 22.95
N THR A 412 24.66 -6.86 23.05
CA THR A 412 25.89 -7.46 22.52
C THR A 412 25.95 -7.50 20.99
N LYS A 413 24.80 -7.62 20.29
CA LYS A 413 24.79 -7.59 18.81
C LYS A 413 25.07 -6.20 18.22
N ARG A 414 24.72 -5.12 18.93
CA ARG A 414 24.96 -3.75 18.42
C ARG A 414 26.41 -3.31 18.60
N ALA A 415 27.06 -3.73 19.70
CA ALA A 415 28.47 -3.46 19.93
C ALA A 415 29.38 -4.15 18.90
N ARG A 416 29.08 -5.42 18.54
CA ARG A 416 29.85 -6.16 17.52
C ARG A 416 29.74 -5.58 16.11
N ALA A 417 28.60 -4.97 15.76
CA ALA A 417 28.43 -4.35 14.43
C ALA A 417 29.27 -3.08 14.29
N SER A 418 29.34 -2.26 15.35
CA SER A 418 30.18 -1.06 15.38
C SER A 418 31.68 -1.37 15.40
N ASP A 419 32.12 -2.44 16.08
CA ASP A 419 33.53 -2.85 16.07
C ASP A 419 33.97 -3.37 14.69
N LEU A 420 33.09 -4.09 13.98
CA LEU A 420 33.38 -4.59 12.63
C LEU A 420 33.50 -3.45 11.60
N GLU A 421 32.66 -2.42 11.73
CA GLU A 421 32.67 -1.24 10.87
C GLU A 421 33.94 -0.39 11.12
N LEU A 422 34.39 -0.30 12.38
CA LEU A 422 35.66 0.35 12.73
C LEU A 422 36.87 -0.42 12.20
N GLN A 423 36.88 -1.76 12.26
CA GLN A 423 37.96 -2.59 11.73
C GLN A 423 38.09 -2.47 10.20
N LEU A 424 36.98 -2.45 9.47
CA LEU A 424 36.98 -2.28 8.01
C LEU A 424 37.48 -0.90 7.57
N LEU A 425 37.16 0.15 8.33
CA LEU A 425 37.67 1.50 8.06
C LEU A 425 39.16 1.62 8.36
N THR A 426 39.65 0.93 9.40
CA THR A 426 41.08 0.94 9.76
C THR A 426 41.91 0.18 8.73
N GLN A 427 41.41 -0.94 8.21
CA GLN A 427 42.09 -1.73 7.18
C GLN A 427 42.17 -1.00 5.83
N LYS A 428 41.15 -0.22 5.48
CA LYS A 428 41.13 0.57 4.24
C LYS A 428 42.09 1.77 4.28
N SER A 429 42.43 2.26 5.48
CA SER A 429 43.39 3.34 5.68
C SER A 429 44.85 2.90 5.54
N SER A 430 45.15 1.59 5.63
CA SER A 430 46.53 1.08 5.52
C SER A 430 46.93 0.67 4.11
N GLU A 431 46.03 0.76 3.13
CA GLU A 431 46.26 0.33 1.74
C GLU A 431 46.48 1.48 0.75
N GLU A 432 46.73 2.72 1.20
CA GLU A 432 47.21 3.78 0.30
C GLU A 432 48.74 3.73 0.19
N PRO A 433 49.32 3.35 -0.97
CA PRO A 433 50.76 3.38 -1.16
C PRO A 433 51.24 4.79 -1.50
N GLU A 434 52.26 5.23 -0.78
CA GLU A 434 53.09 6.39 -1.12
C GLU A 434 53.73 6.22 -2.51
N SER A 435 53.77 7.36 -3.21
CA SER A 435 54.36 7.68 -4.50
C SER A 435 55.55 6.84 -5.00
N MET A 436 55.60 6.60 -6.31
CA MET A 436 56.88 6.53 -7.02
C MET A 436 56.84 7.40 -8.28
N SER A 437 57.57 8.52 -8.18
CA SER A 437 57.98 9.42 -9.25
C SER A 437 59.08 8.79 -10.10
N THR A 438 58.98 8.88 -11.43
CA THR A 438 60.14 8.89 -12.32
C THR A 438 59.87 9.74 -13.56
N GLU A 439 60.64 10.82 -13.68
CA GLU A 439 60.95 11.52 -14.93
C GLU A 439 61.78 10.62 -15.86
N THR A 440 61.55 10.72 -17.18
CA THR A 440 62.52 11.24 -18.19
C THR A 440 62.27 10.70 -19.61
N ALA A 441 62.24 11.66 -20.55
CA ALA A 441 62.78 11.68 -21.92
C ALA A 441 62.51 10.53 -22.93
N GLY A 442 62.01 10.93 -24.11
CA GLY A 442 62.10 10.12 -25.33
C GLY A 442 61.40 10.74 -26.53
N ALA A 443 62.17 11.38 -27.41
CA ALA A 443 61.75 11.86 -28.73
C ALA A 443 61.41 10.72 -29.70
N GLY A 444 60.51 10.95 -30.66
CA GLY A 444 60.27 10.02 -31.77
C GLY A 444 59.17 10.49 -32.72
N ALA A 445 59.55 10.76 -33.96
CA ALA A 445 58.75 11.27 -35.06
C ALA A 445 57.92 10.19 -35.79
N ALA A 446 57.11 10.65 -36.77
CA ALA A 446 56.53 9.90 -37.91
C ALA A 446 55.35 8.96 -37.55
N SER A 447 54.33 8.65 -38.37
CA SER A 447 53.91 9.00 -39.73
C SER A 447 52.69 8.10 -40.06
N VAL A 448 51.83 8.56 -40.97
CA VAL A 448 50.94 7.77 -41.89
C VAL A 448 49.58 7.22 -41.39
N ALA A 449 48.58 7.65 -42.18
CA ALA A 449 47.27 7.12 -42.56
C ALA A 449 46.84 5.69 -42.16
N HIS A 450 45.57 5.54 -41.77
CA HIS A 450 44.49 5.13 -42.69
C HIS A 450 43.11 5.49 -42.15
#